data_AF-A0A936NS25-F1
#
_entry.id   AF-A0A936NS25-F1
#
_cell.length_a   1.000
_cell.length_b   1.000
_cell.length_c   1.000
_cell.angle_alpha   90.00
_cell.angle_beta   90.00
_cell.angle_gamma   90.00
#
_symmetry.space_group_name_H-M   'P 1'
#
loop_
_entity.id
_entity.type
_entity.pdbx_description
1 polymer ?
#
loop_
_entity_poly.entity_id
_entity_poly.type
_entity_poly.pdbx_seq_one_letter_code
_entity_poly.pdbx_strand_id
1 'polypeptide(L)'
;MALAQARRSGTPLPQELYGGIEIGAKGIKCLVLRVINGDEGYNVSILNAEVINTTLVQTRDGKFTQQAIRDTGLVVQRFYQRLQQDFKVPTDQINVIASSGLIGDNPQDISDEIKRRIGVDIDFLDIETEVQLTIAGTIPRRYRVGRTWYDNRSGSVMVDVGSGNTKGGYQQLRQVAIGRPDYDYVTWGMPIGSVTFTNEVNKLAGGDADLQTFIKRSQELSTTLLRPSIRSEVSRKPGLLNRKKVYISGGIVWSMLTLLHPEDRRSYIPVTLNDINTFYNRITTNPDALLNPDLSGIRNATVREEAEREVESVRNTFTTKNLISGAEVLKAVANELGFPGKTLIFARFGYLSWILNYVRLQAEQ
;
A
#
# COMPACT_ATOMS: atom_id res chain seq x y z
N MET A 1 -33.46 -47.92 -2.73
CA MET A 1 -33.77 -47.25 -1.45
C MET A 1 -33.04 -45.92 -1.41
N ALA A 2 -33.79 -44.84 -1.47
CA ALA A 2 -33.32 -43.48 -1.38
C ALA A 2 -33.10 -43.08 0.09
N LEU A 3 -32.07 -42.28 0.36
CA LEU A 3 -32.07 -41.34 1.48
C LEU A 3 -31.44 -40.04 0.96
N ALA A 4 -32.35 -39.17 0.54
CA ALA A 4 -32.09 -37.79 0.22
C ALA A 4 -31.53 -37.08 1.46
N GLN A 5 -30.33 -36.51 1.37
CA GLN A 5 -29.93 -35.45 2.26
C GLN A 5 -30.64 -34.18 1.82
N ALA A 6 -31.58 -33.74 2.66
CA ALA A 6 -32.30 -32.51 2.53
C ALA A 6 -31.31 -31.34 2.33
N ARG A 7 -31.32 -30.75 1.14
CA ARG A 7 -30.90 -29.36 0.97
C ARG A 7 -31.84 -28.53 1.84
N ARG A 8 -31.35 -28.04 2.97
CA ARG A 8 -31.99 -26.92 3.66
C ARG A 8 -31.97 -25.77 2.66
N SER A 9 -33.13 -25.48 2.09
CA SER A 9 -33.46 -24.19 1.49
C SER A 9 -33.47 -23.16 2.63
N GLY A 10 -32.29 -22.74 3.05
CA GLY A 10 -32.13 -21.48 3.76
C GLY A 10 -32.30 -20.37 2.73
N THR A 11 -33.11 -19.37 3.05
CA THR A 11 -33.10 -18.09 2.34
C THR A 11 -31.64 -17.66 2.18
N PRO A 12 -31.16 -17.31 0.97
CA PRO A 12 -29.82 -16.77 0.82
C PRO A 12 -29.64 -15.63 1.82
N LEU A 13 -28.58 -15.69 2.63
CA LEU A 13 -28.25 -14.59 3.54
C LEU A 13 -28.17 -13.31 2.70
N PRO A 14 -28.65 -12.16 3.22
CA PRO A 14 -28.55 -10.89 2.51
C PRO A 14 -27.10 -10.70 2.06
N GLN A 15 -26.91 -10.63 0.74
CA GLN A 15 -25.61 -10.41 0.14
C GLN A 15 -25.52 -8.94 -0.22
N GLU A 16 -24.54 -8.26 0.35
CA GLU A 16 -24.33 -6.83 0.10
C GLU A 16 -23.04 -6.62 -0.69
N LEU A 17 -23.10 -5.68 -1.64
CA LEU A 17 -22.01 -5.36 -2.53
C LEU A 17 -21.54 -3.96 -2.21
N TYR A 18 -20.27 -3.84 -1.85
CA TYR A 18 -19.67 -2.56 -1.50
C TYR A 18 -18.60 -2.17 -2.52
N GLY A 19 -18.50 -0.87 -2.76
CA GLY A 19 -17.51 -0.26 -3.63
C GLY A 19 -16.52 0.57 -2.82
N GLY A 20 -15.26 0.53 -3.21
CA GLY A 20 -14.24 1.44 -2.70
C GLY A 20 -13.46 2.08 -3.83
N ILE A 21 -13.28 3.40 -3.77
CA ILE A 21 -12.36 4.15 -4.62
C ILE A 21 -11.34 4.82 -3.71
N GLU A 22 -10.08 4.40 -3.83
CA GLU A 22 -8.95 5.03 -3.15
C GLU A 22 -8.25 5.98 -4.11
N ILE A 23 -8.00 7.21 -3.68
CA ILE A 23 -7.20 8.21 -4.40
C ILE A 23 -5.82 8.27 -3.74
N GLY A 24 -4.83 7.68 -4.40
CA GLY A 24 -3.46 7.61 -3.93
C GLY A 24 -2.51 8.53 -4.69
N ALA A 25 -1.29 8.66 -4.17
CA ALA A 25 -0.25 9.54 -4.70
C ALA A 25 0.18 9.26 -6.16
N LYS A 26 0.08 7.99 -6.57
CA LYS A 26 0.55 7.49 -7.87
C LYS A 26 -0.52 6.78 -8.69
N GLY A 27 -1.71 6.64 -8.12
CA GLY A 27 -2.78 5.91 -8.77
C GLY A 27 -4.04 5.92 -7.94
N ILE A 28 -5.14 5.66 -8.64
CA ILE A 28 -6.46 5.56 -8.08
C ILE A 28 -6.83 4.08 -8.16
N LYS A 29 -7.33 3.53 -7.06
CA LYS A 29 -7.71 2.13 -6.96
C LYS A 29 -9.21 2.02 -6.85
N CYS A 30 -9.77 0.98 -7.45
CA CYS A 30 -11.18 0.64 -7.35
C CYS A 30 -11.30 -0.82 -6.90
N LEU A 31 -12.17 -1.09 -5.93
CA LEU A 31 -12.50 -2.43 -5.48
C LEU A 31 -14.01 -2.64 -5.42
N VAL A 32 -14.39 -3.89 -5.64
CA VAL A 32 -15.72 -4.42 -5.40
C VAL A 32 -15.60 -5.52 -4.36
N LEU A 33 -16.29 -5.36 -3.24
CA LEU A 33 -16.36 -6.35 -2.18
C LEU A 33 -17.75 -6.97 -2.15
N ARG A 34 -17.78 -8.27 -1.90
CA ARG A 34 -18.97 -8.98 -1.46
C ARG A 34 -18.84 -9.23 0.03
N VAL A 35 -19.82 -8.78 0.79
CA VAL A 35 -19.92 -9.03 2.22
C VAL A 35 -21.10 -9.98 2.45
N ILE A 36 -20.82 -11.09 3.13
CA ILE A 36 -21.82 -12.08 3.49
C ILE A 36 -21.84 -12.16 5.02
N ASN A 37 -22.99 -11.86 5.60
CA ASN A 37 -23.25 -12.12 7.02
C ASN A 37 -23.21 -13.62 7.27
N GLY A 38 -22.34 -14.07 8.17
CA GLY A 38 -22.26 -15.45 8.62
C GLY A 38 -22.37 -15.56 10.14
N ASP A 39 -22.56 -16.78 10.63
CA ASP A 39 -22.76 -17.06 12.06
C ASP A 39 -21.54 -16.70 12.93
N GLU A 40 -20.34 -16.61 12.35
CA GLU A 40 -19.09 -16.19 13.00
C GLU A 40 -18.67 -14.75 12.63
N GLY A 41 -19.57 -13.96 12.05
CA GLY A 41 -19.33 -12.59 11.58
C GLY A 41 -19.29 -12.47 10.06
N TYR A 42 -18.70 -11.38 9.57
CA TYR A 42 -18.71 -11.03 8.15
C TYR A 42 -17.65 -11.80 7.35
N ASN A 43 -18.07 -12.46 6.28
CA ASN A 43 -17.18 -13.01 5.26
C ASN A 43 -17.05 -12.02 4.10
N VAL A 44 -15.84 -11.55 3.85
CA VAL A 44 -15.54 -10.57 2.78
C VAL A 44 -14.79 -11.25 1.64
N SER A 45 -15.28 -11.07 0.41
CA SER A 45 -14.62 -11.53 -0.82
C SER A 45 -14.38 -10.37 -1.78
N ILE A 46 -13.16 -10.26 -2.32
CA ILE A 46 -12.84 -9.28 -3.37
C ILE A 46 -13.34 -9.84 -4.70
N LEU A 47 -14.32 -9.18 -5.32
CA LEU A 47 -14.85 -9.57 -6.64
C LEU A 47 -14.03 -8.97 -7.79
N ASN A 48 -13.54 -7.74 -7.59
CA ASN A 48 -12.72 -7.03 -8.55
C ASN A 48 -11.81 -6.06 -7.81
N ALA A 49 -10.58 -5.88 -8.31
CA ALA A 49 -9.68 -4.82 -7.90
C ALA A 49 -8.97 -4.28 -9.16
N GLU A 50 -8.95 -2.96 -9.31
CA GLU A 50 -8.33 -2.27 -10.44
C GLU A 50 -7.52 -1.09 -9.94
N VAL A 51 -6.44 -0.77 -10.64
CA VAL A 51 -5.59 0.39 -10.36
C VAL A 51 -5.34 1.12 -11.66
N ILE A 52 -5.60 2.43 -11.68
CA ILE A 52 -5.19 3.32 -12.76
C ILE A 52 -4.12 4.25 -12.21
N ASN A 53 -2.93 4.22 -12.82
CA ASN A 53 -1.85 5.11 -12.46
C ASN A 53 -2.19 6.57 -12.80
N THR A 54 -1.88 7.46 -11.88
CA THR A 54 -2.03 8.91 -12.03
C THR A 54 -0.78 9.61 -11.51
N THR A 55 -0.53 10.84 -11.97
CA THR A 55 0.63 11.64 -11.55
C THR A 55 0.30 12.62 -10.44
N LEU A 56 -0.63 12.27 -9.54
CA LEU A 56 -1.21 13.17 -8.54
C LEU A 56 -0.19 13.90 -7.65
N VAL A 57 0.85 13.22 -7.17
CA VAL A 57 1.89 13.85 -6.30
C VAL A 57 2.94 14.67 -7.06
N GLN A 58 2.78 14.85 -8.38
CA GLN A 58 3.52 15.88 -9.09
C GLN A 58 2.89 17.24 -8.82
N THR A 59 3.36 17.88 -7.75
CA THR A 59 3.01 19.26 -7.45
C THR A 59 3.88 20.22 -8.25
N ARG A 60 3.31 21.38 -8.60
CA ARG A 60 4.07 22.54 -9.06
C ARG A 60 3.92 23.61 -7.99
N ASP A 61 5.03 24.07 -7.44
CA ASP A 61 5.06 25.07 -6.37
C ASP A 61 4.22 24.68 -5.14
N GLY A 62 4.26 23.39 -4.76
CA GLY A 62 3.51 22.87 -3.60
C GLY A 62 2.03 22.55 -3.87
N LYS A 63 1.49 22.91 -5.04
CA LYS A 63 0.08 22.68 -5.39
C LYS A 63 -0.11 21.59 -6.43
N PHE A 64 -1.23 20.87 -6.34
CA PHE A 64 -1.71 20.00 -7.41
C PHE A 64 -2.01 20.84 -8.65
N THR A 65 -1.57 20.36 -9.81
CA THR A 65 -1.85 21.07 -11.07
C THR A 65 -3.32 20.89 -11.47
N GLN A 66 -3.89 21.87 -12.17
CA GLN A 66 -5.26 21.75 -12.72
C GLN A 66 -5.44 20.51 -13.61
N GLN A 67 -4.37 20.11 -14.32
CA GLN A 67 -4.41 18.90 -15.13
C GLN A 67 -4.53 17.65 -14.25
N ALA A 68 -3.69 17.52 -13.21
CA ALA A 68 -3.75 16.40 -12.27
C ALA A 68 -5.10 16.30 -11.55
N ILE A 69 -5.69 17.44 -11.15
CA ILE A 69 -7.03 17.50 -10.54
C ILE A 69 -8.09 16.98 -11.50
N ARG A 70 -8.10 17.48 -12.75
CA ARG A 70 -9.07 17.05 -13.77
C ARG A 70 -8.94 15.55 -14.11
N ASP A 71 -7.71 15.07 -14.31
CA ASP A 71 -7.46 13.66 -14.64
C ASP A 71 -7.89 12.73 -13.52
N THR A 72 -7.67 13.14 -12.27
CA THR A 72 -8.15 12.44 -11.08
C THR A 72 -9.66 12.37 -11.05
N GLY A 73 -10.34 13.50 -11.25
CA GLY A 73 -11.79 13.54 -11.33
C GLY A 73 -12.36 12.63 -12.42
N LEU A 74 -11.73 12.59 -13.61
CA LEU A 74 -12.13 11.71 -14.71
C LEU A 74 -12.01 10.23 -14.35
N VAL A 75 -10.89 9.83 -13.74
CA VAL A 75 -10.67 8.43 -13.33
C VAL A 75 -11.62 8.03 -12.20
N VAL A 76 -11.82 8.87 -11.18
CA VAL A 76 -12.80 8.63 -10.12
C VAL A 76 -14.20 8.48 -10.70
N GLN A 77 -14.61 9.38 -11.59
CA GLN A 77 -15.91 9.33 -12.26
C GLN A 77 -16.08 8.02 -13.04
N ARG A 78 -15.05 7.58 -13.79
CA ARG A 78 -15.08 6.32 -14.53
C ARG A 78 -15.25 5.12 -13.59
N PHE A 79 -14.50 5.05 -12.50
CA PHE A 79 -14.63 3.97 -11.53
C PHE A 79 -15.99 3.99 -10.83
N TYR A 80 -16.47 5.16 -10.44
CA TYR A 80 -17.76 5.32 -9.80
C TYR A 80 -18.91 4.83 -10.69
N GLN A 81 -18.91 5.27 -11.96
CA GLN A 81 -19.88 4.82 -12.96
C GLN A 81 -19.80 3.31 -13.16
N ARG A 82 -18.59 2.74 -13.21
CA ARG A 82 -18.40 1.30 -13.37
C ARG A 82 -18.93 0.50 -12.18
N LEU A 83 -18.70 0.96 -10.95
CA LEU A 83 -19.24 0.34 -9.74
C LEU A 83 -20.79 0.29 -9.79
N GLN A 84 -21.42 1.39 -10.20
CA GLN A 84 -22.88 1.46 -10.32
C GLN A 84 -23.42 0.65 -11.50
N GLN A 85 -22.81 0.78 -12.67
CA GLN A 85 -23.37 0.28 -13.94
C GLN A 85 -23.01 -1.18 -14.20
N ASP A 86 -21.76 -1.58 -13.96
CA ASP A 86 -21.30 -2.93 -14.29
C ASP A 86 -21.47 -3.86 -13.11
N PHE A 87 -21.09 -3.40 -11.91
CA PHE A 87 -21.10 -4.22 -10.70
C PHE A 87 -22.38 -4.08 -9.86
N LYS A 88 -23.24 -3.12 -10.19
CA LYS A 88 -24.52 -2.86 -9.50
C LYS A 88 -24.36 -2.59 -8.00
N VAL A 89 -23.25 -1.97 -7.62
CA VAL A 89 -23.03 -1.51 -6.24
C VAL A 89 -23.99 -0.34 -5.97
N PRO A 90 -24.81 -0.39 -4.89
CA PRO A 90 -25.64 0.73 -4.48
C PRO A 90 -24.80 1.98 -4.21
N THR A 91 -25.29 3.16 -4.60
CA THR A 91 -24.58 4.44 -4.48
C THR A 91 -24.11 4.73 -3.05
N ASP A 92 -24.97 4.45 -2.07
CA ASP A 92 -24.72 4.59 -0.63
C ASP A 92 -23.72 3.56 -0.08
N GLN A 93 -23.40 2.51 -0.84
CA GLN A 93 -22.38 1.51 -0.52
C GLN A 93 -21.06 1.75 -1.29
N ILE A 94 -20.92 2.87 -2.03
CA ILE A 94 -19.68 3.28 -2.69
C ILE A 94 -18.97 4.33 -1.85
N ASN A 95 -17.77 3.99 -1.37
CA ASN A 95 -16.94 4.90 -0.59
C ASN A 95 -15.81 5.47 -1.46
N VAL A 96 -15.57 6.78 -1.38
CA VAL A 96 -14.48 7.47 -2.11
C VAL A 96 -13.60 8.19 -1.11
N ILE A 97 -12.33 7.77 -1.03
CA ILE A 97 -11.42 8.20 0.05
C ILE A 97 -10.06 8.59 -0.54
N ALA A 98 -9.49 9.67 -0.03
CA ALA A 98 -8.15 10.16 -0.34
C ALA A 98 -7.12 9.70 0.71
N SER A 99 -5.96 9.22 0.24
CA SER A 99 -4.85 8.80 1.09
C SER A 99 -4.17 9.98 1.78
N SER A 100 -3.64 9.75 3.00
CA SER A 100 -2.75 10.69 3.71
C SER A 100 -1.46 11.01 2.94
N GLY A 101 -1.14 10.24 1.89
CA GLY A 101 0.00 10.46 1.02
C GLY A 101 -0.22 11.50 -0.08
N LEU A 102 -1.43 12.06 -0.23
CA LEU A 102 -1.71 13.16 -1.15
C LEU A 102 -1.23 14.47 -0.52
N ILE A 103 0.01 14.84 -0.81
CA ILE A 103 0.67 16.02 -0.24
C ILE A 103 0.59 17.16 -1.28
N GLY A 104 -0.22 18.17 -0.98
CA GLY A 104 -0.32 19.41 -1.73
C GLY A 104 -1.11 20.47 -0.95
N ASP A 105 -0.92 21.74 -1.28
CA ASP A 105 -1.48 22.87 -0.52
C ASP A 105 -2.94 23.20 -0.90
N ASN A 106 -3.51 22.49 -1.88
CA ASN A 106 -4.88 22.70 -2.38
C ASN A 106 -5.69 21.38 -2.49
N PRO A 107 -5.79 20.57 -1.42
CA PRO A 107 -6.55 19.31 -1.47
C PRO A 107 -8.04 19.54 -1.74
N GLN A 108 -8.58 20.71 -1.37
CA GLN A 108 -9.99 21.04 -1.60
C GLN A 108 -10.36 21.07 -3.08
N ASP A 109 -9.43 21.46 -3.96
CA ASP A 109 -9.69 21.49 -5.41
C ASP A 109 -9.97 20.07 -5.95
N ILE A 110 -9.36 19.04 -5.34
CA ILE A 110 -9.65 17.63 -5.66
C ILE A 110 -11.06 17.27 -5.18
N SER A 111 -11.42 17.64 -3.95
CA SER A 111 -12.75 17.41 -3.39
C SER A 111 -13.84 18.05 -4.24
N ASP A 112 -13.67 19.32 -4.60
CA ASP A 112 -14.62 20.08 -5.40
C ASP A 112 -14.79 19.47 -6.79
N GLU A 113 -13.69 19.05 -7.43
CA GLU A 113 -13.73 18.42 -8.74
C GLU A 113 -14.46 17.07 -8.72
N ILE A 114 -14.27 16.27 -7.66
CA ILE A 114 -14.97 14.98 -7.51
C ILE A 114 -16.45 15.21 -7.21
N LYS A 115 -16.77 16.11 -6.27
CA LYS A 115 -18.15 16.49 -5.95
C LYS A 115 -18.89 17.00 -7.18
N ARG A 116 -18.25 17.81 -8.01
CA ARG A 116 -18.82 18.31 -9.26
C ARG A 116 -19.13 17.19 -10.26
N ARG A 117 -18.36 16.10 -10.28
CA ARG A 117 -18.49 15.01 -11.27
C ARG A 117 -19.46 13.92 -10.87
N ILE A 118 -19.49 13.56 -9.58
CA ILE A 118 -20.25 12.41 -9.09
C ILE A 118 -21.22 12.75 -7.95
N GLY A 119 -21.21 14.00 -7.45
CA GLY A 119 -22.12 14.45 -6.40
C GLY A 119 -21.79 13.95 -5.00
N VAL A 120 -20.58 13.40 -4.80
CA VAL A 120 -20.15 12.77 -3.53
C VAL A 120 -19.02 13.59 -2.92
N ASP A 121 -19.13 13.84 -1.61
CA ASP A 121 -18.04 14.37 -0.79
C ASP A 121 -17.02 13.28 -0.50
N ILE A 122 -15.74 13.65 -0.42
CA ILE A 122 -14.65 12.69 -0.15
C ILE A 122 -14.01 12.94 1.20
N ASP A 123 -13.60 11.86 1.84
CA ASP A 123 -12.83 11.92 3.08
C ASP A 123 -11.32 11.83 2.80
N PHE A 124 -10.54 12.62 3.54
CA PHE A 124 -9.09 12.48 3.56
C PHE A 124 -8.70 11.72 4.83
N LEU A 125 -8.10 10.55 4.66
CA LEU A 125 -7.60 9.82 5.82
C LEU A 125 -6.37 10.52 6.40
N ASP A 126 -6.36 10.63 7.72
CA ASP A 126 -5.14 10.94 8.44
C ASP A 126 -4.19 9.73 8.45
N ILE A 127 -2.91 9.99 8.76
CA ILE A 127 -1.86 8.96 8.78
C ILE A 127 -2.16 7.87 9.81
N GLU A 128 -2.70 8.24 10.97
CA GLU A 128 -2.95 7.30 12.05
C GLU A 128 -4.02 6.29 11.63
N THR A 129 -5.17 6.76 11.19
CA THR A 129 -6.27 5.93 10.69
C THR A 129 -5.81 5.03 9.55
N GLU A 130 -5.07 5.55 8.57
CA GLU A 130 -4.57 4.74 7.44
C GLU A 130 -3.58 3.66 7.91
N VAL A 131 -2.71 3.96 8.89
CA VAL A 131 -1.80 2.97 9.49
C VAL A 131 -2.58 1.87 10.22
N GLN A 132 -3.60 2.23 11.00
CA GLN A 132 -4.44 1.26 11.71
C GLN A 132 -5.12 0.29 10.74
N LEU A 133 -5.77 0.82 9.70
CA LEU A 133 -6.42 0.04 8.64
C LEU A 133 -5.40 -0.83 7.89
N THR A 134 -4.20 -0.31 7.63
CA THR A 134 -3.14 -1.06 6.97
C THR A 134 -2.64 -2.22 7.84
N ILE A 135 -2.42 -2.02 9.15
CA ILE A 135 -2.06 -3.09 10.08
C ILE A 135 -3.14 -4.17 10.10
N ALA A 136 -4.41 -3.77 10.18
CA ALA A 136 -5.55 -4.68 10.23
C ALA A 136 -5.72 -5.49 8.93
N GLY A 137 -5.33 -4.96 7.77
CA GLY A 137 -5.49 -5.66 6.49
C GLY A 137 -4.28 -6.46 6.07
N THR A 138 -3.10 -5.98 6.44
CA THR A 138 -1.84 -6.55 5.98
C THR A 138 -1.42 -7.72 6.86
N ILE A 139 -1.53 -7.57 8.19
CA ILE A 139 -0.99 -8.53 9.14
C ILE A 139 -2.09 -9.53 9.52
N PRO A 140 -1.91 -10.85 9.27
CA PRO A 140 -2.84 -11.86 9.76
C PRO A 140 -3.00 -11.72 11.27
N ARG A 141 -4.23 -11.80 11.81
CA ARG A 141 -4.46 -11.56 13.25
C ARG A 141 -3.69 -12.53 14.14
N ARG A 142 -3.68 -13.81 13.76
CA ARG A 142 -3.02 -14.90 14.49
C ARG A 142 -2.25 -15.78 13.53
N TYR A 143 -1.24 -16.46 14.04
CA TYR A 143 -0.55 -17.56 13.34
C TYR A 143 -0.55 -18.81 14.21
N ARG A 144 -0.39 -19.97 13.60
CA ARG A 144 -0.45 -21.26 14.29
C ARG A 144 0.93 -21.93 14.26
N VAL A 145 1.37 -22.44 15.42
CA VAL A 145 2.53 -23.35 15.52
C VAL A 145 2.05 -24.61 16.24
N GLY A 146 2.09 -25.75 15.53
CA GLY A 146 1.49 -26.99 16.02
C GLY A 146 -0.01 -26.83 16.31
N ARG A 147 -0.41 -27.00 17.57
CA ARG A 147 -1.81 -26.85 18.01
C ARG A 147 -2.12 -25.49 18.63
N THR A 148 -1.14 -24.60 18.76
CA THR A 148 -1.30 -23.33 19.48
C THR A 148 -1.42 -22.16 18.52
N TRP A 149 -2.37 -21.27 18.80
CA TRP A 149 -2.53 -19.98 18.13
C TRP A 149 -1.81 -18.89 18.90
N TYR A 150 -1.08 -18.04 18.17
CA TYR A 150 -0.33 -16.91 18.71
C TYR A 150 -0.82 -15.61 18.10
N ASP A 151 -0.85 -14.54 18.89
CA ASP A 151 -1.09 -13.19 18.39
C ASP A 151 0.06 -12.78 17.48
N ASN A 152 -0.26 -12.50 16.21
CA ASN A 152 0.72 -12.09 15.23
C ASN A 152 0.84 -10.57 15.15
N ARG A 153 -0.29 -9.85 15.29
CA ARG A 153 -0.33 -8.39 15.11
C ARG A 153 0.40 -7.67 16.22
N SER A 154 0.17 -8.08 17.47
CA SER A 154 0.83 -7.45 18.61
C SER A 154 2.35 -7.70 18.63
N GLY A 155 2.80 -8.79 17.99
CA GLY A 155 4.21 -9.16 17.86
C GLY A 155 4.91 -8.66 16.59
N SER A 156 4.21 -7.92 15.72
CA SER A 156 4.71 -7.51 14.41
C SER A 156 4.66 -6.00 14.21
N VAL A 157 5.51 -5.49 13.31
CA VAL A 157 5.48 -4.11 12.82
C VAL A 157 4.99 -4.13 11.38
N MET A 158 4.15 -3.18 11.01
CA MET A 158 3.82 -2.87 9.63
C MET A 158 4.66 -1.68 9.17
N VAL A 159 5.22 -1.76 7.97
CA VAL A 159 5.89 -0.64 7.29
C VAL A 159 5.38 -0.55 5.87
N ASP A 160 4.84 0.60 5.50
CA ASP A 160 4.38 0.89 4.15
C ASP A 160 5.25 2.00 3.54
N VAL A 161 5.95 1.67 2.45
CA VAL A 161 6.77 2.64 1.70
C VAL A 161 6.02 3.04 0.43
N GLY A 162 5.18 4.05 0.56
CA GLY A 162 4.39 4.62 -0.52
C GLY A 162 5.18 5.60 -1.39
N SER A 163 4.49 6.17 -2.37
CA SER A 163 5.07 7.21 -3.24
C SER A 163 5.02 8.61 -2.62
N GLY A 164 3.97 8.90 -1.85
CA GLY A 164 3.79 10.18 -1.17
C GLY A 164 4.41 10.21 0.22
N ASN A 165 4.19 9.16 1.01
CA ASN A 165 4.67 9.05 2.37
C ASN A 165 5.23 7.65 2.68
N THR A 166 5.95 7.57 3.79
CA THR A 166 6.39 6.31 4.42
C THR A 166 5.80 6.29 5.81
N LYS A 167 5.14 5.19 6.17
CA LYS A 167 4.41 5.08 7.43
C LYS A 167 4.46 3.68 7.98
N GLY A 168 4.08 3.54 9.22
CA GLY A 168 4.06 2.23 9.84
C GLY A 168 3.59 2.29 11.28
N GLY A 169 3.65 1.15 11.92
CA GLY A 169 3.22 1.05 13.30
C GLY A 169 3.06 -0.38 13.76
N TYR A 170 2.52 -0.54 14.96
CA TYR A 170 2.20 -1.82 15.53
C TYR A 170 0.95 -1.74 16.40
N GLN A 171 0.28 -2.87 16.52
CA GLN A 171 -0.77 -3.07 17.50
C GLN A 171 -0.12 -3.39 18.87
N GLN A 172 -0.72 -2.91 19.95
CA GLN A 172 -0.35 -3.32 21.31
C GLN A 172 -1.60 -3.54 22.15
N LEU A 173 -1.50 -4.47 23.10
CA LEU A 173 -2.58 -4.71 24.06
C LEU A 173 -2.75 -3.47 24.93
N ARG A 174 -3.98 -2.94 24.98
CA ARG A 174 -4.39 -1.95 25.96
C ARG A 174 -4.46 -2.65 27.32
N GLN A 175 -3.75 -2.13 28.31
CA GLN A 175 -3.86 -2.64 29.68
C GLN A 175 -5.21 -2.21 30.25
N VAL A 176 -6.19 -3.11 30.19
CA VAL A 176 -7.49 -2.94 30.84
C VAL A 176 -7.54 -3.76 32.13
N ALA A 177 -7.94 -3.12 33.23
CA ALA A 177 -7.99 -3.76 34.55
C ALA A 177 -9.06 -4.86 34.64
N ILE A 178 -10.17 -4.70 33.90
CA ILE A 178 -11.29 -5.65 33.82
C ILE A 178 -11.88 -5.54 32.40
N GLY A 179 -12.20 -6.67 31.77
CA GLY A 179 -12.89 -6.70 30.47
C GLY A 179 -12.18 -7.54 29.41
N ARG A 180 -12.67 -7.45 28.16
CA ARG A 180 -12.04 -8.10 27.01
C ARG A 180 -10.76 -7.33 26.62
N PRO A 181 -9.70 -8.02 26.14
CA PRO A 181 -8.51 -7.35 25.64
C PRO A 181 -8.89 -6.38 24.53
N ASP A 182 -8.53 -5.13 24.72
CA ASP A 182 -8.64 -4.07 23.73
C ASP A 182 -7.23 -3.75 23.19
N TYR A 183 -7.15 -3.05 22.07
CA TYR A 183 -5.89 -2.79 21.40
C TYR A 183 -5.70 -1.30 21.09
N ASP A 184 -4.53 -0.80 21.43
CA ASP A 184 -4.05 0.48 20.95
C ASP A 184 -3.15 0.27 19.73
N TYR A 185 -3.02 1.31 18.92
CA TYR A 185 -2.06 1.36 17.83
C TYR A 185 -1.01 2.43 18.14
N VAL A 186 0.25 2.07 17.91
CA VAL A 186 1.34 3.04 17.89
C VAL A 186 1.74 3.23 16.44
N THR A 187 1.50 4.44 15.94
CA THR A 187 1.67 4.80 14.53
C THR A 187 2.81 5.78 14.34
N TRP A 188 3.42 5.80 13.16
CA TRP A 188 4.40 6.80 12.75
C TRP A 188 4.26 7.04 11.25
N GLY A 189 4.71 8.21 10.82
CA GLY A 189 4.77 8.54 9.41
C GLY A 189 5.71 9.69 9.13
N MET A 190 6.19 9.75 7.90
CA MET A 190 6.88 10.89 7.34
C MET A 190 6.30 11.21 5.97
N PRO A 191 6.20 12.49 5.59
CA PRO A 191 5.69 12.91 4.28
C PRO A 191 6.72 12.67 3.15
N ILE A 192 7.45 11.56 3.22
CA ILE A 192 8.49 11.17 2.27
C ILE A 192 8.28 9.73 1.83
N GLY A 193 8.04 9.54 0.54
CA GLY A 193 7.96 8.28 -0.17
C GLY A 193 8.82 8.34 -1.44
N SER A 194 8.68 7.37 -2.35
CA SER A 194 9.56 7.30 -3.53
C SER A 194 9.51 8.55 -4.43
N VAL A 195 8.32 9.15 -4.61
CA VAL A 195 8.12 10.31 -5.50
C VAL A 195 8.42 11.61 -4.78
N THR A 196 7.90 11.80 -3.56
CA THR A 196 8.21 13.02 -2.79
C THR A 196 9.70 13.12 -2.49
N PHE A 197 10.38 12.00 -2.21
CA PHE A 197 11.84 12.02 -2.09
C PHE A 197 12.53 12.36 -3.42
N THR A 198 12.03 11.85 -4.55
CA THR A 198 12.55 12.26 -5.88
C THR A 198 12.45 13.77 -6.07
N ASN A 199 11.33 14.38 -5.67
CA ASN A 199 11.11 15.81 -5.78
C ASN A 199 12.11 16.60 -4.91
N GLU A 200 12.35 16.17 -3.66
CA GLU A 200 13.35 16.79 -2.80
C GLU A 200 14.78 16.66 -3.35
N VAL A 201 15.13 15.50 -3.92
CA VAL A 201 16.44 15.32 -4.57
C VAL A 201 16.56 16.22 -5.81
N ASN A 202 15.51 16.32 -6.64
CA ASN A 202 15.52 17.19 -7.81
C ASN A 202 15.63 18.69 -7.45
N LYS A 203 15.04 19.14 -6.34
CA LYS A 203 15.22 20.52 -5.84
C LYS A 203 16.68 20.83 -5.52
N LEU A 204 17.44 19.85 -5.02
CA LEU A 204 18.85 20.01 -4.66
C LEU A 204 19.81 19.77 -5.82
N ALA A 205 19.51 18.79 -6.67
CA ALA A 205 20.35 18.39 -7.80
C ALA A 205 20.14 19.26 -9.04
N GLY A 206 18.97 19.88 -9.19
CA GLY A 206 18.44 20.39 -10.45
C GLY A 206 17.64 19.30 -11.17
N GLY A 207 16.47 19.66 -11.72
CA GLY A 207 15.55 18.70 -12.37
C GLY A 207 16.19 17.91 -13.52
N ASP A 208 17.07 18.58 -14.27
CA ASP A 208 17.77 18.04 -15.43
C ASP A 208 19.12 17.39 -15.08
N ALA A 209 19.42 17.22 -13.79
CA ALA A 209 20.64 16.54 -13.36
C ALA A 209 20.73 15.14 -13.96
N ASP A 210 21.94 14.80 -14.41
CA ASP A 210 22.27 13.45 -14.86
C ASP A 210 22.08 12.42 -13.74
N LEU A 211 22.04 11.13 -14.12
CA LEU A 211 21.73 10.06 -13.17
C LEU A 211 22.77 9.92 -12.05
N GLN A 212 24.06 10.13 -12.34
CA GLN A 212 25.13 10.01 -11.34
C GLN A 212 25.07 11.13 -10.31
N THR A 213 24.84 12.37 -10.78
CA THR A 213 24.59 13.52 -9.92
C THR A 213 23.35 13.27 -9.05
N PHE A 214 22.26 12.76 -9.64
CA PHE A 214 21.05 12.43 -8.89
C PHE A 214 21.30 11.36 -7.81
N ILE A 215 22.00 10.26 -8.13
CA ILE A 215 22.34 9.19 -7.18
C ILE A 215 23.13 9.75 -5.98
N LYS A 216 24.18 10.54 -6.25
CA LYS A 216 25.00 11.14 -5.20
C LYS A 216 24.17 12.05 -4.28
N ARG A 217 23.33 12.92 -4.85
CA ARG A 217 22.45 13.81 -4.06
C ARG A 217 21.40 13.04 -3.27
N SER A 218 20.88 11.95 -3.83
CA SER A 218 19.95 11.06 -3.15
C SER A 218 20.57 10.40 -1.91
N GLN A 219 21.84 9.96 -2.00
CA GLN A 219 22.59 9.40 -0.86
C GLN A 219 22.88 10.46 0.24
N GLU A 220 23.31 11.65 -0.17
CA GLU A 220 23.56 12.77 0.74
C GLU A 220 22.28 13.15 1.50
N LEU A 221 21.17 13.33 0.77
CA LEU A 221 19.89 13.69 1.35
C LEU A 221 19.30 12.56 2.22
N SER A 222 19.53 11.30 1.86
CA SER A 222 19.14 10.15 2.70
C SER A 222 19.77 10.24 4.09
N THR A 223 21.03 10.67 4.16
CA THR A 223 21.78 10.81 5.42
C THR A 223 21.30 11.99 6.27
N THR A 224 20.91 13.10 5.65
CA THR A 224 20.54 14.33 6.37
C THR A 224 19.04 14.46 6.64
N LEU A 225 18.19 13.82 5.83
CA LEU A 225 16.73 13.94 5.92
C LEU A 225 16.06 12.63 6.36
N LEU A 226 16.28 11.53 5.64
CA LEU A 226 15.55 10.27 5.88
C LEU A 226 15.95 9.64 7.21
N ARG A 227 17.24 9.36 7.38
CA ARG A 227 17.75 8.61 8.54
C ARG A 227 17.46 9.33 9.87
N PRO A 228 17.69 10.66 10.01
CA PRO A 228 17.36 11.36 11.25
C PRO A 228 15.86 11.35 11.55
N SER A 229 15.01 11.47 10.53
CA SER A 229 13.54 11.43 10.69
C SER A 229 13.07 10.07 11.21
N ILE A 230 13.53 8.98 10.60
CA ILE A 230 13.18 7.62 11.06
C ILE A 230 13.72 7.37 12.47
N ARG A 231 14.97 7.77 12.74
CA ARG A 231 15.60 7.59 14.05
C ARG A 231 14.84 8.31 15.15
N SER A 232 14.35 9.52 14.89
CA SER A 232 13.52 10.27 15.83
C SER A 232 12.22 9.53 16.18
N GLU A 233 11.57 8.90 15.20
CA GLU A 233 10.39 8.06 15.43
C GLU A 233 10.73 6.82 16.25
N VAL A 234 11.82 6.13 15.89
CA VAL A 234 12.31 4.92 16.57
C VAL A 234 12.64 5.18 18.04
N SER A 235 13.35 6.27 18.35
CA SER A 235 13.71 6.63 19.72
C SER A 235 12.49 6.90 20.60
N ARG A 236 11.41 7.43 20.04
CA ARG A 236 10.14 7.67 20.75
C ARG A 236 9.27 6.43 20.86
N LYS A 237 9.50 5.42 20.00
CA LYS A 237 8.64 4.26 19.82
C LYS A 237 9.46 2.96 19.80
N PRO A 238 10.04 2.53 20.94
CA PRO A 238 10.97 1.39 21.01
C PRO A 238 10.35 0.08 20.51
N GLY A 239 9.02 -0.03 20.50
CA GLY A 239 8.30 -1.16 19.93
C GLY A 239 8.54 -1.39 18.43
N LEU A 240 9.04 -0.39 17.69
CA LEU A 240 9.48 -0.52 16.30
C LEU A 240 10.74 -1.41 16.19
N LEU A 241 11.66 -1.31 17.15
CA LEU A 241 12.89 -2.11 17.20
C LEU A 241 12.68 -3.48 17.85
N ASN A 242 11.87 -3.55 18.91
CA ASN A 242 11.80 -4.75 19.75
C ASN A 242 11.01 -5.91 19.11
N ARG A 243 10.13 -5.63 18.15
CA ARG A 243 9.34 -6.64 17.44
C ARG A 243 10.12 -7.30 16.31
N LYS A 244 10.13 -8.63 16.27
CA LYS A 244 10.98 -9.41 15.36
C LYS A 244 10.39 -9.66 13.98
N LYS A 245 9.08 -9.50 13.81
CA LYS A 245 8.41 -9.66 12.51
C LYS A 245 8.08 -8.30 11.92
N VAL A 246 8.41 -8.09 10.65
CA VAL A 246 8.06 -6.88 9.90
C VAL A 246 7.28 -7.30 8.67
N TYR A 247 6.05 -6.82 8.58
CA TYR A 247 5.28 -6.87 7.35
C TYR A 247 5.54 -5.57 6.60
N ILE A 248 6.07 -5.69 5.39
CA ILE A 248 6.41 -4.57 4.54
C ILE A 248 5.46 -4.51 3.34
N SER A 249 5.05 -3.32 2.95
CA SER A 249 4.19 -3.05 1.78
C SER A 249 4.63 -1.77 1.06
N GLY A 250 3.91 -1.44 0.00
CA GLY A 250 4.09 -0.20 -0.75
C GLY A 250 4.68 -0.41 -2.13
N GLY A 251 4.50 0.59 -3.00
CA GLY A 251 4.77 0.47 -4.43
C GLY A 251 6.24 0.19 -4.76
N ILE A 252 7.18 0.72 -3.97
CA ILE A 252 8.61 0.45 -4.21
C ILE A 252 9.01 -0.98 -3.82
N VAL A 253 8.39 -1.52 -2.77
CA VAL A 253 8.65 -2.90 -2.31
C VAL A 253 8.08 -3.90 -3.30
N TRP A 254 6.87 -3.61 -3.82
CA TRP A 254 6.29 -4.33 -4.94
C TRP A 254 7.19 -4.28 -6.18
N SER A 255 7.69 -3.12 -6.54
CA SER A 255 8.60 -2.96 -7.69
C SER A 255 9.89 -3.76 -7.52
N MET A 256 10.50 -3.68 -6.33
CA MET A 256 11.69 -4.46 -5.98
C MET A 256 11.46 -5.96 -6.20
N LEU A 257 10.40 -6.53 -5.63
CA LEU A 257 10.17 -7.96 -5.70
C LEU A 257 9.70 -8.42 -7.07
N THR A 258 8.96 -7.59 -7.80
CA THR A 258 8.58 -7.87 -9.19
C THR A 258 9.80 -7.96 -10.10
N LEU A 259 10.77 -7.07 -9.91
CA LEU A 259 11.98 -7.01 -10.76
C LEU A 259 13.05 -8.03 -10.34
N LEU A 260 13.09 -8.44 -9.07
CA LEU A 260 14.07 -9.41 -8.56
C LEU A 260 13.57 -10.86 -8.57
N HIS A 261 12.28 -11.08 -8.29
CA HIS A 261 11.65 -12.39 -8.13
C HIS A 261 10.30 -12.46 -8.87
N PRO A 262 10.28 -12.22 -10.20
CA PRO A 262 9.05 -12.15 -11.00
C PRO A 262 8.21 -13.44 -10.97
N GLU A 263 8.79 -14.57 -10.58
CA GLU A 263 8.12 -15.87 -10.47
C GLU A 263 7.33 -16.06 -9.17
N ASP A 264 7.59 -15.27 -8.12
CA ASP A 264 7.00 -15.51 -6.81
C ASP A 264 5.59 -14.91 -6.69
N ARG A 265 4.58 -15.79 -6.64
CA ARG A 265 3.16 -15.42 -6.58
C ARG A 265 2.53 -15.52 -5.21
N ARG A 266 3.30 -15.72 -4.15
CA ARG A 266 2.76 -15.82 -2.80
C ARG A 266 2.17 -14.49 -2.34
N SER A 267 1.10 -14.55 -1.56
CA SER A 267 0.52 -13.35 -0.91
C SER A 267 1.44 -12.77 0.16
N TYR A 268 2.26 -13.62 0.78
CA TYR A 268 3.28 -13.27 1.76
C TYR A 268 4.63 -13.81 1.30
N ILE A 269 5.51 -12.91 0.87
CA ILE A 269 6.81 -13.22 0.30
C ILE A 269 7.87 -12.92 1.35
N PRO A 270 8.69 -13.90 1.77
CA PRO A 270 9.87 -13.63 2.60
C PRO A 270 10.79 -12.65 1.89
N VAL A 271 11.20 -11.60 2.59
CA VAL A 271 12.15 -10.60 2.06
C VAL A 271 13.44 -10.69 2.87
N THR A 272 14.56 -10.51 2.19
CA THR A 272 15.87 -10.45 2.82
C THR A 272 16.46 -9.05 2.70
N LEU A 273 17.41 -8.74 3.58
CA LEU A 273 18.20 -7.51 3.44
C LEU A 273 19.04 -7.53 2.16
N ASN A 274 19.39 -8.73 1.66
CA ASN A 274 20.08 -8.89 0.40
C ASN A 274 19.21 -8.47 -0.78
N ASP A 275 17.89 -8.68 -0.75
CA ASP A 275 16.98 -8.22 -1.80
C ASP A 275 17.00 -6.68 -1.89
N ILE A 276 16.91 -6.00 -0.74
CA ILE A 276 16.96 -4.53 -0.65
C ILE A 276 18.29 -4.01 -1.20
N ASN A 277 19.41 -4.62 -0.79
CA ASN A 277 20.74 -4.22 -1.26
C ASN A 277 20.95 -4.53 -2.75
N THR A 278 20.47 -5.67 -3.24
CA THR A 278 20.57 -6.07 -4.65
C THR A 278 19.77 -5.12 -5.52
N PHE A 279 18.54 -4.79 -5.11
CA PHE A 279 17.70 -3.83 -5.81
C PHE A 279 18.37 -2.45 -5.91
N TYR A 280 18.86 -1.93 -4.78
CA TYR A 280 19.58 -0.66 -4.73
C TYR A 280 20.83 -0.66 -5.64
N ASN A 281 21.66 -1.70 -5.55
CA ASN A 281 22.87 -1.79 -6.35
C ASN A 281 22.54 -1.86 -7.83
N ARG A 282 21.57 -2.69 -8.24
CA ARG A 282 21.20 -2.82 -9.65
C ARG A 282 20.58 -1.55 -10.22
N ILE A 283 19.66 -0.88 -9.51
CA ILE A 283 19.03 0.34 -10.02
C ILE A 283 20.02 1.50 -10.16
N THR A 284 21.08 1.53 -9.34
CA THR A 284 22.10 2.60 -9.38
C THR A 284 23.25 2.33 -10.34
N THR A 285 23.48 1.06 -10.74
CA THR A 285 24.60 0.67 -11.60
C THR A 285 24.18 0.32 -13.03
N ASN A 286 23.09 -0.42 -13.19
CA ASN A 286 22.56 -0.82 -14.49
C ASN A 286 21.01 -0.90 -14.42
N PRO A 287 20.33 0.25 -14.44
CA PRO A 287 18.87 0.30 -14.33
C PRO A 287 18.18 -0.45 -15.49
N ASP A 288 18.75 -0.41 -16.69
CA ASP A 288 18.15 -1.05 -17.87
C ASP A 288 18.09 -2.57 -17.71
N ALA A 289 19.16 -3.19 -17.21
CA ALA A 289 19.16 -4.63 -16.93
C ALA A 289 18.18 -5.01 -15.81
N LEU A 290 18.00 -4.15 -14.80
CA LEU A 290 17.03 -4.39 -13.74
C LEU A 290 15.58 -4.27 -14.24
N LEU A 291 15.31 -3.29 -15.10
CA LEU A 291 13.98 -3.02 -15.66
C LEU A 291 13.58 -4.01 -16.76
N ASN A 292 14.51 -4.85 -17.23
CA ASN A 292 14.29 -5.87 -18.25
C ASN A 292 14.80 -7.24 -17.75
N PRO A 293 14.21 -7.79 -16.67
CA PRO A 293 14.61 -9.09 -16.16
C PRO A 293 14.35 -10.19 -17.18
N ASP A 294 15.21 -11.21 -17.21
CA ASP A 294 14.99 -12.40 -18.03
C ASP A 294 13.86 -13.27 -17.43
N LEU A 295 12.75 -13.38 -18.15
CA LEU A 295 11.57 -14.15 -17.74
C LEU A 295 11.52 -15.55 -18.37
N SER A 296 12.51 -15.91 -19.20
CA SER A 296 12.54 -17.20 -19.90
C SER A 296 12.58 -18.41 -18.94
N GLY A 297 13.11 -18.21 -17.73
CA GLY A 297 13.13 -19.21 -16.65
C GLY A 297 11.75 -19.55 -16.08
N ILE A 298 10.73 -18.70 -16.25
CA ILE A 298 9.37 -18.94 -15.75
C ILE A 298 8.65 -19.89 -16.69
N ARG A 299 8.63 -21.19 -16.40
CA ARG A 299 8.10 -22.22 -17.32
C ARG A 299 6.59 -22.23 -17.47
N ASN A 300 5.86 -21.80 -16.43
CA ASN A 300 4.40 -21.72 -16.48
C ASN A 300 3.98 -20.49 -17.30
N ALA A 301 3.26 -20.70 -18.40
CA ALA A 301 2.88 -19.64 -19.34
C ALA A 301 2.01 -18.55 -18.69
N THR A 302 1.03 -18.92 -17.87
CA THR A 302 0.17 -17.96 -17.16
C THR A 302 0.97 -17.11 -16.18
N VAL A 303 1.86 -17.73 -15.39
CA VAL A 303 2.72 -17.02 -14.44
C VAL A 303 3.68 -16.08 -15.16
N ARG A 304 4.19 -16.49 -16.33
CA ARG A 304 5.07 -15.66 -17.16
C ARG A 304 4.33 -14.45 -17.73
N GLU A 305 3.14 -14.65 -18.29
CA GLU A 305 2.32 -13.55 -18.82
C GLU A 305 1.96 -12.54 -17.72
N GLU A 306 1.61 -13.01 -16.52
CA GLU A 306 1.42 -12.14 -15.36
C GLU A 306 2.70 -11.40 -14.97
N ALA A 307 3.88 -12.04 -15.08
CA ALA A 307 5.17 -11.41 -14.77
C ALA A 307 5.48 -10.29 -15.76
N GLU A 308 5.29 -10.56 -17.05
CA GLU A 308 5.49 -9.59 -18.12
C GLU A 308 4.61 -8.36 -17.89
N ARG A 309 3.34 -8.56 -17.55
CA ARG A 309 2.40 -7.46 -17.23
C ARG A 309 2.81 -6.70 -15.97
N GLU A 310 3.22 -7.37 -14.89
CA GLU A 310 3.65 -6.69 -13.67
C GLU A 310 4.95 -5.90 -13.89
N VAL A 311 5.94 -6.45 -14.60
CA VAL A 311 7.19 -5.76 -14.95
C VAL A 311 6.89 -4.53 -15.81
N GLU A 312 6.02 -4.66 -16.82
CA GLU A 312 5.57 -3.54 -17.63
C GLU A 312 4.84 -2.49 -16.80
N SER A 313 4.01 -2.92 -15.86
CA SER A 313 3.37 -2.00 -14.92
C SER A 313 4.38 -1.25 -14.06
N VAL A 314 5.47 -1.86 -13.61
CA VAL A 314 6.53 -1.16 -12.86
C VAL A 314 7.17 -0.07 -13.73
N ARG A 315 7.51 -0.40 -14.98
CA ARG A 315 8.11 0.57 -15.94
C ARG A 315 7.19 1.77 -16.20
N ASN A 316 5.89 1.53 -16.30
CA ASN A 316 4.91 2.58 -16.53
C ASN A 316 4.61 3.43 -15.28
N THR A 317 4.76 2.86 -14.08
CA THR A 317 4.48 3.57 -12.82
C THR A 317 5.64 4.46 -12.37
N PHE A 318 6.88 3.95 -12.50
CA PHE A 318 8.06 4.55 -11.88
C PHE A 318 9.13 4.91 -12.91
N THR A 319 9.61 6.15 -12.83
CA THR A 319 10.85 6.53 -13.51
C THR A 319 12.05 5.92 -12.80
N THR A 320 13.20 5.84 -13.49
CA THR A 320 14.47 5.40 -12.88
C THR A 320 14.82 6.23 -11.64
N LYS A 321 14.62 7.56 -11.68
CA LYS A 321 14.82 8.44 -10.52
C LYS A 321 13.89 8.07 -9.35
N ASN A 322 12.61 7.74 -9.62
CA ASN A 322 11.69 7.26 -8.58
C ASN A 322 12.14 5.95 -7.94
N LEU A 323 12.67 5.01 -8.74
CA LEU A 323 13.16 3.73 -8.23
C LEU A 323 14.42 3.91 -7.38
N ILE A 324 15.36 4.77 -7.78
CA ILE A 324 16.55 5.12 -7.00
C ILE A 324 16.15 5.75 -5.66
N SER A 325 15.29 6.77 -5.69
CA SER A 325 14.79 7.42 -4.49
C SER A 325 14.04 6.46 -3.57
N GLY A 326 13.19 5.60 -4.13
CA GLY A 326 12.50 4.58 -3.35
C GLY A 326 13.46 3.56 -2.72
N ALA A 327 14.52 3.16 -3.44
CA ALA A 327 15.54 2.27 -2.90
C ALA A 327 16.33 2.91 -1.75
N GLU A 328 16.61 4.22 -1.81
CA GLU A 328 17.19 4.97 -0.68
C GLU A 328 16.25 4.99 0.54
N VAL A 329 14.96 5.27 0.33
CA VAL A 329 13.97 5.22 1.42
C VAL A 329 13.92 3.83 2.05
N LEU A 330 13.88 2.76 1.25
CA LEU A 330 13.90 1.39 1.77
C LEU A 330 15.16 1.07 2.57
N LYS A 331 16.33 1.51 2.11
CA LYS A 331 17.59 1.30 2.85
C LYS A 331 17.60 2.08 4.16
N ALA A 332 17.15 3.33 4.16
CA ALA A 332 17.06 4.13 5.38
C ALA A 332 16.12 3.47 6.39
N VAL A 333 14.94 3.02 5.95
CA VAL A 333 13.97 2.26 6.75
C VAL A 333 14.60 0.98 7.30
N ALA A 334 15.25 0.18 6.45
CA ALA A 334 15.85 -1.08 6.86
C ALA A 334 16.95 -0.90 7.92
N ASN A 335 17.78 0.13 7.76
CA ASN A 335 18.85 0.45 8.69
C ASN A 335 18.31 0.94 10.04
N GLU A 336 17.48 1.98 10.03
CA GLU A 336 17.04 2.64 11.26
C GLU A 336 15.98 1.83 12.02
N LEU A 337 15.22 0.94 11.35
CA LEU A 337 14.35 -0.03 12.02
C LEU A 337 15.05 -1.34 12.40
N GLY A 338 16.34 -1.52 12.09
CA GLY A 338 17.10 -2.71 12.50
C GLY A 338 16.63 -4.01 11.83
N PHE A 339 16.40 -3.99 10.51
CA PHE A 339 15.99 -5.16 9.74
C PHE A 339 16.95 -6.37 9.77
N PRO A 340 18.29 -6.25 9.87
CA PRO A 340 19.19 -7.42 9.89
C PRO A 340 18.85 -8.49 10.93
N GLY A 341 18.21 -8.12 12.04
CA GLY A 341 17.82 -9.05 13.11
C GLY A 341 16.33 -9.43 13.12
N LYS A 342 15.62 -9.23 12.00
CA LYS A 342 14.16 -9.40 11.90
C LYS A 342 13.77 -10.31 10.74
N THR A 343 12.60 -10.91 10.86
CA THR A 343 11.91 -11.61 9.78
C THR A 343 11.11 -10.60 8.98
N LEU A 344 11.45 -10.41 7.71
CA LEU A 344 10.75 -9.49 6.81
C LEU A 344 9.81 -10.27 5.88
N ILE A 345 8.60 -9.75 5.72
CA ILE A 345 7.55 -10.39 4.94
C ILE A 345 6.89 -9.30 4.10
N PHE A 346 7.01 -9.37 2.78
CA PHE A 346 6.22 -8.53 1.91
C PHE A 346 4.81 -9.07 1.80
N ALA A 347 3.84 -8.21 2.06
CA ALA A 347 2.44 -8.51 1.83
C ALA A 347 2.02 -7.97 0.45
N ARG A 348 1.90 -8.87 -0.54
CA ARG A 348 1.65 -8.51 -1.95
C ARG A 348 0.39 -7.66 -2.14
N PHE A 349 -0.66 -7.96 -1.38
CA PHE A 349 -1.92 -7.22 -1.40
C PHE A 349 -2.02 -6.14 -0.30
N GLY A 350 -0.90 -5.83 0.37
CA GLY A 350 -0.81 -4.77 1.38
C GLY A 350 -1.26 -3.41 0.85
N TYR A 351 -1.03 -3.15 -0.44
CA TYR A 351 -1.44 -1.90 -1.08
C TYR A 351 -2.97 -1.73 -1.18
N LEU A 352 -3.77 -2.80 -1.05
CA LEU A 352 -5.25 -2.72 -0.99
C LEU A 352 -5.77 -2.71 0.45
N SER A 353 -4.89 -2.89 1.43
CA SER A 353 -5.30 -3.29 2.79
C SER A 353 -6.11 -2.23 3.51
N TRP A 354 -5.75 -0.94 3.36
CA TRP A 354 -6.47 0.10 4.08
C TRP A 354 -7.85 0.36 3.46
N ILE A 355 -7.96 0.43 2.14
CA ILE A 355 -9.24 0.68 1.46
C ILE A 355 -10.19 -0.50 1.62
N LEU A 356 -9.68 -1.73 1.58
CA LEU A 356 -10.46 -2.93 1.86
C LEU A 356 -11.05 -2.90 3.27
N ASN A 357 -10.24 -2.57 4.29
CA ASN A 357 -10.75 -2.48 5.65
C ASN A 357 -11.66 -1.29 5.89
N TYR A 358 -11.39 -0.15 5.25
CA TYR A 358 -12.28 0.99 5.33
C TYR A 358 -13.67 0.59 4.87
N VAL A 359 -13.79 0.07 3.64
CA VAL A 359 -15.07 -0.35 3.07
C VAL A 359 -15.71 -1.46 3.91
N ARG A 360 -14.92 -2.41 4.41
CA ARG A 360 -15.41 -3.43 5.34
C ARG A 360 -16.02 -2.81 6.61
N LEU A 361 -15.35 -1.84 7.24
CA LEU A 361 -15.86 -1.20 8.47
C LEU A 361 -17.14 -0.42 8.21
N GLN A 362 -17.33 0.13 7.01
CA GLN A 362 -18.60 0.76 6.61
C GLN A 362 -19.71 -0.28 6.42
N ALA A 363 -19.36 -1.51 6.03
CA ALA A 363 -20.31 -2.62 5.92
C ALA A 363 -20.71 -3.24 7.28
N GLU A 364 -19.97 -2.92 8.35
CA GLU A 364 -20.25 -3.42 9.70
C GLU A 364 -21.13 -2.46 10.52
N GLN A 365 -21.42 -1.25 10.00
CA GLN A 365 -22.31 -0.23 10.59
C GLN A 365 -23.72 -0.37 10.03
#